data_AF-A0A3C0AWN4-F1
#
_entry.id   AF-A0A3C0AWN4-F1
#
_cell.length_a   1.000
_cell.length_b   1.000
_cell.length_c   1.000
_cell.angle_alpha   90.00
_cell.angle_beta   90.00
_cell.angle_gamma   90.00
#
_symmetry.space_group_name_H-M   'P 1'
#
loop_
_entity.id
_entity.type
_entity.pdbx_description
1 polymer ?
#
loop_
_entity_poly.entity_id
_entity_poly.type
_entity_poly.pdbx_seq_one_letter_code
_entity_poly.pdbx_strand_id
1 'polypeptide(L)'
;MNYSKIFILTLLVSLLVTGCKQSQEARRPVSQASGTFMKKSAERNKKLIATEEDQIDSLIKSNPKVKYMASTKGYWYSYVVENPTDT
;
A
#
# COMPACT_ATOMS: atom_id res chain seq x y z
N MET A 1 -10.26 -51.23 -49.55
CA MET A 1 -11.07 -50.48 -48.56
C MET A 1 -10.32 -50.17 -47.24
N ASN A 2 -8.98 -50.32 -47.19
CA ASN A 2 -8.20 -50.13 -45.95
C ASN A 2 -7.45 -48.78 -45.91
N TYR A 3 -7.02 -48.26 -47.08
CA TYR A 3 -6.31 -46.97 -47.17
C TYR A 3 -7.16 -45.77 -46.74
N SER A 4 -8.47 -45.79 -47.02
CA SER A 4 -9.40 -44.74 -46.56
C SER A 4 -9.54 -44.71 -45.04
N LYS A 5 -9.56 -45.88 -44.38
CA LYS A 5 -9.60 -45.97 -42.90
C LYS A 5 -8.29 -45.49 -42.27
N ILE A 6 -7.14 -45.83 -42.88
CA ILE A 6 -5.83 -45.33 -42.46
C ILE A 6 -5.76 -43.81 -42.60
N PHE A 7 -6.24 -43.25 -43.72
CA PHE A 7 -6.26 -41.82 -43.96
C PHE A 7 -7.12 -41.05 -42.94
N ILE A 8 -8.30 -41.58 -42.62
CA ILE A 8 -9.18 -41.01 -41.59
C ILE A 8 -8.52 -41.08 -40.21
N LEU A 9 -7.86 -42.19 -39.88
CA LEU A 9 -7.14 -42.34 -38.62
C LEU A 9 -5.97 -41.35 -38.50
N THR A 10 -5.20 -41.16 -39.58
CA THR A 10 -4.11 -40.18 -39.61
C THR A 10 -4.60 -38.74 -39.48
N LEU A 11 -5.76 -38.41 -40.06
CA LEU A 11 -6.38 -37.10 -39.93
C LEU A 11 -6.90 -36.86 -38.50
N LEU A 12 -7.48 -37.87 -37.89
CA LEU A 12 -7.97 -37.79 -36.51
C LEU A 12 -6.82 -37.54 -35.53
N VAL A 13 -5.70 -38.26 -35.71
CA VAL A 13 -4.50 -38.09 -34.89
C VAL A 13 -3.90 -36.70 -35.07
N SER A 14 -3.84 -36.16 -36.29
CA SER A 14 -3.26 -34.82 -36.53
C SER A 14 -4.08 -33.68 -35.89
N LEU A 15 -5.41 -33.79 -35.85
CA LEU A 15 -6.27 -32.85 -35.13
C LEU A 15 -6.06 -32.90 -33.60
N LEU A 16 -5.79 -34.08 -33.03
CA LEU A 16 -5.56 -34.23 -31.60
C LEU A 16 -4.25 -33.58 -31.14
N VAL A 17 -3.18 -33.65 -31.94
CA VAL A 17 -1.88 -33.03 -31.58
C VAL A 17 -1.87 -31.52 -31.75
N THR A 18 -2.71 -30.96 -32.64
CA THR A 18 -2.80 -29.51 -32.88
C THR A 18 -3.78 -28.80 -31.94
N GLY A 19 -4.65 -29.54 -31.24
CA GLY A 19 -5.66 -28.99 -30.33
C GLY A 19 -5.13 -28.51 -28.97
N CYS A 20 -3.95 -28.96 -28.54
CA CYS A 20 -3.32 -28.49 -27.31
C CYS A 20 -2.73 -27.09 -27.52
N LYS A 21 -3.52 -26.04 -27.23
CA LYS A 21 -3.02 -24.66 -27.15
C LYS A 21 -1.96 -24.55 -26.05
N GLN A 22 -0.68 -24.56 -26.44
CA GLN A 22 0.46 -24.55 -25.52
C GLN A 22 0.74 -23.16 -24.90
N SER A 23 0.19 -22.08 -25.45
CA SER A 23 0.46 -20.71 -25.00
C SER A 23 -0.76 -20.07 -24.34
N GLN A 24 -1.08 -20.50 -23.13
CA GLN A 24 -1.87 -19.65 -22.25
C GLN A 24 -0.97 -18.53 -21.75
N GLU A 25 -1.13 -17.33 -22.30
CA GLU A 25 -0.38 -16.16 -21.83
C GLU A 25 -0.63 -15.96 -20.34
N ALA A 26 0.45 -15.83 -19.56
CA ALA A 26 0.36 -15.58 -18.14
C ALA A 26 -0.45 -14.29 -17.91
N ARG A 27 -1.53 -14.38 -17.14
CA ARG A 27 -2.30 -13.18 -16.77
C ARG A 27 -1.37 -12.20 -16.06
N ARG A 28 -1.43 -10.94 -16.48
CA ARG A 28 -0.74 -9.86 -15.75
C ARG A 28 -1.40 -9.66 -14.39
N PRO A 29 -0.62 -9.30 -13.35
CA PRO A 29 -1.15 -8.91 -12.05
C PRO A 29 -2.17 -7.76 -12.19
N VAL A 30 -3.28 -7.88 -11.47
CA VAL A 30 -4.31 -6.83 -11.38
C VAL A 30 -3.77 -5.59 -10.67
N SER A 31 -2.88 -5.80 -9.69
CA SER A 31 -2.18 -4.73 -8.96
C SER A 31 -0.68 -4.88 -9.14
N GLN A 32 -0.03 -3.77 -9.48
CA GLN A 32 1.43 -3.67 -9.63
C GLN A 32 1.94 -2.59 -8.70
N ALA A 33 2.89 -2.94 -7.83
CA ALA A 33 3.51 -1.98 -6.93
C ALA A 33 4.44 -1.05 -7.73
N SER A 34 3.90 0.07 -8.20
CA SER A 34 4.68 1.06 -8.96
C SER A 34 5.55 1.97 -8.07
N GLY A 35 5.46 1.85 -6.74
CA GLY A 35 6.14 2.70 -5.75
C GLY A 35 5.64 4.16 -5.70
N THR A 36 5.07 4.66 -6.79
CA THR A 36 4.61 6.05 -6.94
C THR A 36 3.46 6.40 -5.99
N PHE A 37 2.53 5.46 -5.74
CA PHE A 37 1.43 5.65 -4.81
C PHE A 37 1.93 5.89 -3.38
N MET A 38 2.83 5.02 -2.90
CA MET A 38 3.39 5.13 -1.55
C MET A 38 4.21 6.40 -1.38
N LYS A 39 5.01 6.78 -2.40
CA LYS A 39 5.76 8.04 -2.39
C LYS A 39 4.84 9.26 -2.27
N LYS A 40 3.80 9.34 -3.12
CA LYS A 40 2.81 10.42 -3.06
C LYS A 40 2.05 10.43 -1.73
N SER A 41 1.73 9.25 -1.18
CA SER A 41 1.06 9.15 0.12
C SER A 41 1.93 9.70 1.24
N ALA A 42 3.22 9.36 1.26
CA ALA A 42 4.16 9.86 2.25
C ALA A 42 4.34 11.39 2.14
N GLU A 43 4.45 11.94 0.93
CA GLU A 43 4.54 13.39 0.70
C GLU A 43 3.31 14.13 1.22
N ARG A 44 2.09 13.60 0.99
CA ARG A 44 0.86 14.19 1.54
C ARG A 44 0.81 14.13 3.06
N ASN A 45 1.17 12.99 3.66
CA ASN A 45 1.13 12.84 5.11
C ASN A 45 2.10 13.79 5.81
N LYS A 46 3.31 14.01 5.25
CA LYS A 46 4.26 15.01 5.77
C LYS A 46 3.68 16.42 5.79
N LYS A 47 3.00 16.82 4.71
CA LYS A 47 2.35 18.13 4.63
C LYS A 47 1.22 18.28 5.65
N LEU A 48 0.43 17.23 5.82
CA LEU A 48 -0.67 17.20 6.79
C LEU A 48 -0.14 17.34 8.23
N ILE A 49 0.86 16.55 8.61
CA ILE A 49 1.51 16.64 9.92
C ILE A 49 2.06 18.04 10.19
N ALA A 50 2.77 18.65 9.23
CA ALA A 50 3.29 20.00 9.42
C ALA A 50 2.18 21.03 9.67
N THR A 51 1.04 20.90 8.99
CA THR A 51 -0.10 21.80 9.18
C THR A 51 -0.73 21.62 10.56
N GLU A 52 -0.83 20.38 11.05
CA GLU A 52 -1.36 20.07 12.38
C GLU A 52 -0.40 20.56 13.49
N GLU A 53 0.90 20.40 13.30
CA GLU A 53 1.93 20.90 14.23
C GLU A 53 1.90 22.44 14.33
N ASP A 54 1.74 23.15 13.20
CA ASP A 54 1.59 24.62 13.18
C ASP A 54 0.36 25.09 13.97
N GLN A 55 -0.75 24.34 13.90
CA GLN A 55 -1.96 24.62 14.67
C GLN A 55 -1.74 24.42 16.16
N ILE A 56 -1.04 23.35 16.55
CA ILE A 56 -0.69 23.09 17.95
C ILE A 56 0.24 24.19 18.49
N ASP A 57 1.26 24.59 17.73
CA ASP A 57 2.17 25.67 18.10
C ASP A 57 1.44 27.00 18.29
N SER A 58 0.51 27.31 17.39
CA SER A 58 -0.36 28.50 17.50
C SER A 58 -1.22 28.46 18.77
N LEU A 59 -1.79 27.30 19.10
CA LEU A 59 -2.58 27.11 20.32
C LEU A 59 -1.72 27.30 21.58
N ILE A 60 -0.52 26.73 21.59
CA ILE A 60 0.44 26.87 22.71
C ILE A 60 0.81 28.34 22.91
N LYS A 61 1.16 29.05 21.84
CA LYS A 61 1.50 30.48 21.86
C LYS A 61 0.34 31.35 22.34
N SER A 62 -0.89 31.00 21.99
CA SER A 62 -2.08 31.72 22.42
C SER A 62 -2.40 31.57 23.92
N ASN A 63 -1.82 30.56 24.59
CA ASN A 63 -2.07 30.24 26.00
C ASN A 63 -0.80 30.35 26.87
N PRO A 64 -0.22 31.56 27.05
CA PRO A 64 1.07 31.73 27.73
C PRO A 64 1.06 31.40 29.23
N LYS A 65 -0.13 31.23 29.83
CA LYS A 65 -0.28 30.87 31.26
C LYS A 65 -0.10 29.38 31.52
N VAL A 66 -0.24 28.53 30.50
CA VAL A 66 -0.12 27.08 30.62
C VAL A 66 1.26 26.66 30.15
N LYS A 67 1.96 25.88 30.96
CA LYS A 67 3.26 25.31 30.59
C LYS A 67 3.04 24.00 29.84
N TYR A 68 3.25 24.05 28.52
CA TYR A 68 3.24 22.86 27.67
C TYR A 68 4.63 22.23 27.57
N MET A 69 4.69 20.91 27.56
CA MET A 69 5.91 20.11 27.49
C MET A 69 5.81 19.14 26.32
N ALA A 70 6.89 19.02 25.54
CA ALA A 70 6.97 18.08 24.44
C ALA A 70 7.38 16.68 24.96
N SER A 71 6.61 15.66 24.60
CA SER A 71 6.97 14.26 24.83
C SER A 71 7.89 13.74 23.74
N THR A 72 8.78 12.81 24.09
CA THR A 72 9.62 12.06 23.12
C THR A 72 8.80 11.23 22.14
N LYS A 73 7.53 10.96 22.47
CA LYS A 73 6.58 10.22 21.62
C LYS A 73 5.80 11.11 20.64
N GLY A 74 6.05 12.43 20.63
CA GLY A 74 5.49 13.34 19.63
C GLY A 74 4.15 14.01 19.99
N TYR A 75 3.71 13.93 21.25
CA TYR A 75 2.56 14.70 21.74
C TYR A 75 3.01 15.80 22.71
N TRP A 76 2.19 16.82 22.84
CA TRP A 76 2.34 17.88 23.84
C TRP A 76 1.40 17.63 25.00
N TYR A 77 1.84 17.94 26.22
CA TYR A 77 1.03 17.79 27.42
C TYR A 77 1.33 18.91 28.42
N SER A 78 0.45 19.08 29.40
CA SER A 78 0.63 19.99 30.53
C SER A 78 0.10 19.34 31.79
N TYR A 79 0.76 19.55 32.92
CA TYR A 79 0.25 19.08 34.20
C TYR A 79 -0.83 20.03 34.72
N VAL A 80 -1.99 19.46 35.07
CA VAL A 80 -3.02 20.17 35.86
C VAL A 80 -2.72 19.99 37.35
N VAL A 81 -2.32 18.77 37.73
CA VAL A 81 -1.82 18.41 39.05
C VAL A 81 -0.60 17.52 38.84
N GLU A 82 0.53 17.89 39.44
CA GLU A 82 1.80 17.17 39.35
C GLU A 82 2.13 16.54 40.71
N ASN A 83 2.55 15.28 40.72
CA ASN A 83 3.04 14.62 41.92
C ASN A 83 4.59 14.72 41.95
N PRO A 84 5.19 15.50 42.87
CA PRO A 84 6.64 15.69 42.90
C PRO A 84 7.40 14.47 43.46
N THR A 85 6.71 13.44 43.96
CA THR A 85 7.32 12.31 44.68
C THR A 85 7.45 11.04 43.83
N ASP A 86 6.87 11.00 42.64
CA ASP A 86 6.90 9.85 41.73
C ASP A 86 7.97 10.11 40.65
N THR A 87 9.18 9.57 40.85
CA THR A 87 10.31 9.61 39.89
C THR A 87 10.51 8.28 39.20
#